data_AF-A0A6I6HN74-F1
#
_entry.id   AF-A0A6I6HN74-F1
#
_cell.length_a   1.000
_cell.length_b   1.000
_cell.length_c   1.000
_cell.angle_alpha   90.00
_cell.angle_beta   90.00
_cell.angle_gamma   90.00
#
_symmetry.space_group_name_H-M   'P 1'
#
loop_
_entity.id
_entity.type
_entity.pdbx_description
1 polymer ?
#
loop_
_entity_poly.entity_id
_entity_poly.type
_entity_poly.pdbx_seq_one_letter_code
_entity_poly.pdbx_strand_id
1 'polypeptide(L)'
;MKSGRLKLERTMARRQRGVAAIEFALVFGVLFLGIYGLVTFCGVLYVQQVVSRAAEDGARAAQSFRSDTPAVDLQTNVRTAVYRSLALSTITPASAGSAPSSKETWLRAKMASPEVTVSPGEIAVKVTYPYRENPLLPAVPLTGSWMPEHLLGKATAARSSS
;
A
#
# COMPACT_ATOMS: atom_id res chain seq x y z
N MET A 1 20.65 -20.45 -63.47
CA MET A 1 19.80 -19.35 -62.95
C MET A 1 19.11 -19.62 -61.59
N LYS A 2 19.56 -20.56 -60.72
CA LYS A 2 18.87 -20.89 -59.45
C LYS A 2 19.33 -20.13 -58.19
N SER A 3 20.42 -19.36 -58.25
CA SER A 3 21.06 -18.76 -57.07
C SER A 3 20.35 -17.50 -56.52
N GLY A 4 19.63 -16.75 -57.35
CA GLY A 4 18.97 -15.50 -56.94
C GLY A 4 17.76 -15.70 -56.00
N ARG A 5 17.02 -16.82 -56.15
CA ARG A 5 15.77 -17.06 -55.41
C ARG A 5 16.00 -17.34 -53.92
N LEU A 6 17.05 -18.09 -53.57
CA LEU A 6 17.39 -18.44 -52.18
C LEU A 6 17.86 -17.23 -51.35
N LYS A 7 18.45 -16.22 -51.99
CA LYS A 7 18.97 -15.02 -51.32
C LYS A 7 17.85 -14.03 -50.95
N LEU A 8 16.82 -13.91 -51.79
CA LEU A 8 15.62 -13.10 -51.55
C LEU A 8 14.75 -13.68 -50.43
N GLU A 9 14.49 -14.99 -50.47
CA GLU A 9 13.69 -15.72 -49.46
C GLU A 9 14.28 -15.60 -48.04
N ARG A 10 15.61 -15.76 -47.90
CA ARG A 10 16.30 -15.62 -46.60
C ARG A 10 16.23 -14.19 -46.04
N THR A 11 16.28 -13.19 -46.91
CA THR A 11 16.23 -11.77 -46.51
C THR A 11 14.80 -11.39 -46.09
N MET A 12 13.78 -11.88 -46.81
CA MET A 12 12.38 -11.72 -46.45
C MET A 12 12.03 -12.40 -45.12
N ALA A 13 12.46 -13.65 -44.90
CA ALA A 13 12.24 -14.35 -43.63
C ALA A 13 12.89 -13.65 -42.42
N ARG A 14 14.07 -13.04 -42.59
CA ARG A 14 14.73 -12.24 -41.54
C ARG A 14 14.02 -10.90 -41.30
N ARG A 15 13.45 -10.27 -42.34
CA ARG A 15 12.69 -9.02 -42.24
C ARG A 15 11.31 -9.23 -41.60
N GLN A 16 10.61 -10.33 -41.92
CA GLN A 16 9.35 -10.69 -41.27
C GLN A 16 9.50 -11.02 -39.78
N ARG A 17 10.63 -11.63 -39.39
CA ARG A 17 10.98 -11.86 -37.97
C ARG A 17 11.18 -10.56 -37.19
N GLY A 18 11.74 -9.52 -37.83
CA GLY A 18 11.90 -8.20 -37.20
C GLY A 18 10.57 -7.48 -37.01
N VAL A 19 9.67 -7.56 -38.00
CA VAL A 19 8.33 -6.94 -37.91
C VAL A 19 7.46 -7.62 -36.85
N ALA A 20 7.42 -8.95 -36.81
CA ALA A 20 6.67 -9.69 -35.79
C ALA A 20 7.18 -9.40 -34.37
N ALA A 21 8.49 -9.19 -34.20
CA ALA A 21 9.06 -8.79 -32.90
C ALA A 21 8.59 -7.39 -32.47
N ILE A 22 8.42 -6.45 -33.41
CA ILE A 22 7.93 -5.11 -33.12
C ILE A 22 6.44 -5.13 -32.75
N GLU A 23 5.62 -5.86 -33.51
CA GLU A 23 4.19 -6.05 -33.19
C GLU A 23 4.02 -6.66 -31.80
N PHE A 24 4.79 -7.70 -31.49
CA PHE A 24 4.79 -8.31 -30.17
C PHE A 24 5.21 -7.32 -29.07
N ALA A 25 6.27 -6.55 -29.28
CA ALA A 25 6.74 -5.57 -28.30
C ALA A 25 5.69 -4.49 -28.00
N LEU A 26 4.94 -4.03 -29.01
CA LEU A 26 3.86 -3.05 -28.83
C LEU A 26 2.68 -3.65 -28.04
N VAL A 27 2.21 -4.83 -28.43
CA VAL A 27 1.10 -5.52 -27.73
C VAL A 27 1.50 -5.84 -26.29
N PHE A 28 2.71 -6.38 -26.11
CA PHE A 28 3.27 -6.67 -24.79
C PHE A 28 3.37 -5.40 -23.93
N GLY A 29 3.87 -4.29 -24.48
CA GLY A 29 4.00 -3.03 -23.75
C GLY A 29 2.66 -2.49 -23.27
N VAL A 30 1.63 -2.50 -24.12
CA VAL A 30 0.27 -2.06 -23.76
C VAL A 30 -0.34 -2.98 -22.71
N LEU A 31 -0.23 -4.30 -22.90
CA LEU A 31 -0.75 -5.29 -21.94
C LEU A 31 -0.05 -5.16 -20.58
N PHE A 32 1.28 -5.04 -20.59
CA PHE A 32 2.09 -4.87 -19.38
C PHE A 32 1.69 -3.60 -18.63
N LEU A 33 1.47 -2.48 -19.33
CA LEU A 33 1.02 -1.24 -18.71
C LEU A 33 -0.38 -1.40 -18.07
N GLY A 34 -1.29 -2.10 -18.74
CA GLY A 34 -2.62 -2.42 -18.20
C GLY A 34 -2.55 -3.26 -16.92
N ILE A 35 -1.78 -4.35 -16.93
CA ILE A 35 -1.57 -5.22 -15.76
C ILE A 35 -0.88 -4.45 -14.64
N TYR A 36 0.17 -3.70 -14.95
CA TYR A 36 0.90 -2.91 -13.96
C TYR A 36 0.01 -1.85 -13.29
N GLY A 37 -0.84 -1.17 -14.08
CA GLY A 37 -1.83 -0.23 -13.56
C GLY A 37 -2.83 -0.93 -12.62
N LEU A 38 -3.33 -2.10 -13.03
CA LEU A 38 -4.25 -2.90 -12.21
C LEU A 38 -3.60 -3.35 -10.89
N VAL A 39 -2.38 -3.88 -10.93
CA VAL A 39 -1.67 -4.34 -9.72
C VAL A 39 -1.36 -3.16 -8.79
N THR A 40 -0.97 -2.01 -9.34
CA THR A 40 -0.80 -0.77 -8.55
C THR A 40 -2.10 -0.38 -7.87
N PHE A 41 -3.22 -0.38 -8.60
CA PHE A 41 -4.53 -0.04 -8.05
C PHE A 41 -4.97 -1.02 -6.95
N CYS A 42 -4.81 -2.33 -7.17
CA CYS A 42 -5.04 -3.35 -6.14
C CYS A 42 -4.15 -3.14 -4.91
N GLY A 43 -2.89 -2.73 -5.11
CA GLY A 43 -1.97 -2.37 -4.04
C GLY A 43 -2.48 -1.20 -3.19
N VAL A 44 -2.98 -0.14 -3.82
CA VAL A 44 -3.61 1.00 -3.11
C VAL A 44 -4.80 0.53 -2.27
N LEU A 45 -5.71 -0.27 -2.86
CA LEU A 45 -6.88 -0.79 -2.15
C LEU A 45 -6.50 -1.72 -0.98
N TYR A 46 -5.46 -2.54 -1.17
CA TYR A 46 -4.93 -3.39 -0.12
C TYR A 46 -4.40 -2.56 1.06
N VAL A 47 -3.58 -1.52 0.80
CA VAL A 47 -3.12 -0.64 1.89
C VAL A 47 -4.28 0.08 2.56
N GLN A 48 -5.27 0.56 1.79
CA GLN A 48 -6.46 1.18 2.36
C GLN A 48 -7.20 0.22 3.31
N GLN A 49 -7.34 -1.06 2.93
CA GLN A 49 -7.95 -2.07 3.80
C GLN A 49 -7.14 -2.29 5.08
N VAL A 50 -5.81 -2.36 4.98
CA VAL A 50 -4.91 -2.50 6.14
C VAL A 50 -5.02 -1.31 7.08
N VAL A 51 -5.02 -0.08 6.54
CA VAL A 51 -5.13 1.15 7.32
C VAL A 51 -6.48 1.26 8.03
N SER A 52 -7.58 0.90 7.37
CA SER A 52 -8.90 0.84 8.01
C SER A 52 -8.95 -0.18 9.14
N ARG A 53 -8.45 -1.40 8.91
CA ARG A 53 -8.37 -2.45 9.94
C ARG A 53 -7.53 -2.02 11.14
N ALA A 54 -6.42 -1.34 10.90
CA ALA A 54 -5.58 -0.83 11.98
C ALA A 54 -6.29 0.25 12.82
N ALA A 55 -7.10 1.11 12.18
CA ALA A 55 -7.94 2.07 12.91
C ALA A 55 -8.98 1.34 13.77
N GLU A 56 -9.65 0.32 13.23
CA GLU A 56 -10.62 -0.51 13.96
C GLU A 56 -9.98 -1.24 15.15
N ASP A 57 -8.79 -1.81 14.97
CA ASP A 57 -8.02 -2.43 16.06
C ASP A 57 -7.65 -1.42 17.15
N GLY A 58 -7.30 -0.19 16.76
CA GLY A 58 -7.10 0.92 17.69
C GLY A 58 -8.36 1.28 18.47
N ALA A 59 -9.51 1.38 17.79
CA ALA A 59 -10.79 1.67 18.43
C ALA A 59 -11.19 0.54 19.42
N ARG A 60 -10.99 -0.72 19.04
CA ARG A 60 -11.20 -1.88 19.92
C ARG A 60 -10.26 -1.85 21.13
N ALA A 61 -9.01 -1.45 20.94
CA ALA A 61 -8.04 -1.27 22.02
C ALA A 61 -8.37 -0.08 22.94
N ALA A 62 -9.19 0.87 22.48
CA ALA A 62 -9.70 1.96 23.31
C ALA A 62 -10.81 1.49 24.26
N GLN A 63 -11.64 0.52 23.83
CA GLN A 63 -12.76 0.00 24.63
C GLN A 63 -12.32 -0.85 25.83
N SER A 64 -11.10 -1.38 25.82
CA SER A 64 -10.59 -2.19 26.94
C SER A 64 -10.29 -1.36 28.20
N PHE A 65 -10.32 -0.03 28.11
CA PHE A 65 -10.00 0.86 29.23
C PHE A 65 -11.26 1.47 29.84
N ARG A 66 -11.23 1.57 31.18
CA ARG A 66 -12.27 2.24 31.96
C ARG A 66 -12.12 3.75 31.88
N SER A 67 -13.21 4.47 32.16
CA SER A 67 -13.30 5.93 32.02
C SER A 67 -12.37 6.71 32.94
N ASP A 68 -11.90 6.09 34.03
CA ASP A 68 -10.95 6.61 35.02
C ASP A 68 -9.47 6.46 34.61
N THR A 69 -9.17 5.76 33.51
CA THR A 69 -7.80 5.60 33.01
C THR A 69 -7.23 6.95 32.55
N PRO A 70 -5.98 7.30 32.90
CA PRO A 70 -5.30 8.46 32.35
C PRO A 70 -5.32 8.47 30.81
N ALA A 71 -5.63 9.63 30.22
CA ALA A 71 -5.74 9.75 28.76
C ALA A 71 -4.44 9.37 28.02
N VAL A 72 -3.28 9.56 28.66
CA VAL A 72 -1.96 9.22 28.08
C VAL A 72 -1.79 7.71 27.92
N ASP A 73 -2.23 6.91 28.90
CA ASP A 73 -2.09 5.46 28.87
C ASP A 73 -3.03 4.85 27.81
N LEU A 74 -4.27 5.35 27.75
CA LEU A 74 -5.24 5.02 26.71
C LEU A 74 -4.65 5.30 25.32
N GLN A 75 -4.16 6.52 25.08
CA GLN A 75 -3.59 6.90 23.79
C GLN A 75 -2.38 6.03 23.41
N THR A 76 -1.54 5.69 24.38
CA THR A 76 -0.36 4.83 24.17
C THR A 76 -0.78 3.43 23.77
N ASN A 77 -1.80 2.86 24.43
CA ASN A 77 -2.32 1.55 24.09
C ASN A 77 -2.97 1.52 22.69
N VAL A 78 -3.82 2.51 22.38
CA VAL A 78 -4.46 2.64 21.07
C VAL A 78 -3.42 2.74 19.96
N ARG A 79 -2.41 3.61 20.12
CA ARG A 79 -1.33 3.74 19.14
C ARG A 79 -0.55 2.44 18.98
N THR A 80 -0.27 1.74 20.07
CA THR A 80 0.43 0.44 20.04
C THR A 80 -0.38 -0.61 19.28
N ALA A 81 -1.69 -0.68 19.48
CA ALA A 81 -2.57 -1.58 18.74
C ALA A 81 -2.59 -1.26 17.23
N VAL A 82 -2.66 0.03 16.87
CA VAL A 82 -2.59 0.47 15.46
C VAL A 82 -1.27 0.02 14.83
N TYR A 83 -0.12 0.34 15.45
CA TYR A 83 1.19 -0.02 14.90
C TYR A 83 1.38 -1.53 14.77
N ARG A 84 0.92 -2.29 15.76
CA ARG A 84 0.95 -3.76 15.72
C ARG A 84 0.12 -4.31 14.56
N SER A 85 -1.10 -3.79 14.36
CA SER A 85 -1.97 -4.20 13.25
C SER A 85 -1.32 -3.92 11.89
N LEU A 86 -0.74 -2.72 11.72
CA LEU A 86 0.01 -2.36 10.52
C LEU A 86 1.24 -3.25 10.31
N ALA A 87 2.00 -3.55 11.37
CA ALA A 87 3.22 -4.36 11.29
C ALA A 87 2.96 -5.84 10.96
N LEU A 88 1.77 -6.35 11.27
CA LEU A 88 1.35 -7.70 10.87
C LEU A 88 1.02 -7.82 9.38
N SER A 89 0.89 -6.70 8.66
CA SER A 89 0.67 -6.68 7.22
C SER A 89 1.98 -6.74 6.39
N THR A 90 1.83 -6.70 5.06
CA THR A 90 2.95 -6.65 4.10
C THR A 90 3.17 -5.25 3.52
N ILE A 91 2.65 -4.19 4.15
CA ILE A 91 2.80 -2.81 3.64
C ILE A 91 4.18 -2.19 3.89
N THR A 92 5.03 -2.86 4.67
CA THR A 92 6.40 -2.43 4.95
C THR A 92 7.37 -3.03 3.93
N PRO A 93 8.38 -2.27 3.46
CA PRO A 93 9.37 -2.80 2.53
C PRO A 93 10.20 -3.90 3.17
N ALA A 94 10.81 -4.78 2.34
CA ALA A 94 11.68 -5.85 2.82
C ALA A 94 12.86 -5.35 3.67
N SER A 95 13.34 -4.12 3.42
CA SER A 95 14.39 -3.47 4.21
C SER A 95 13.99 -3.16 5.65
N ALA A 96 12.70 -3.17 5.98
CA ALA A 96 12.20 -3.02 7.35
C ALA A 96 12.32 -4.33 8.16
N GLY A 97 12.75 -5.43 7.54
CA GLY A 97 12.84 -6.75 8.16
C GLY A 97 11.50 -7.51 8.18
N SER A 98 11.58 -8.78 8.58
CA SER A 98 10.41 -9.67 8.64
C SER A 98 9.73 -9.70 10.01
N ALA A 99 10.45 -9.37 11.08
CA ALA A 99 9.92 -9.37 12.44
C ALA A 99 8.94 -8.19 12.66
N PRO A 100 7.80 -8.41 13.36
CA PRO A 100 6.84 -7.34 13.63
C PRO A 100 7.45 -6.13 14.34
N SER A 101 8.37 -6.32 15.28
CA SER A 101 9.04 -5.23 16.00
C SER A 101 9.88 -4.32 15.09
N SER A 102 10.60 -4.90 14.12
CA SER A 102 11.37 -4.14 13.13
C SER A 102 10.46 -3.33 12.21
N LYS A 103 9.35 -3.94 11.77
CA LYS A 103 8.32 -3.27 10.98
C LYS A 103 7.65 -2.12 11.74
N GLU A 104 7.31 -2.31 13.02
CA GLU A 104 6.77 -1.23 13.86
C GLU A 104 7.75 -0.07 13.99
N THR A 105 9.04 -0.34 14.16
CA THR A 105 10.08 0.69 14.24
C THR A 105 10.14 1.49 12.95
N TRP A 106 10.11 0.81 11.80
CA TRP A 106 10.08 1.46 10.49
C TRP A 106 8.81 2.31 10.30
N LEU A 107 7.64 1.78 10.68
CA LEU A 107 6.37 2.51 10.59
C LEU A 107 6.42 3.79 11.44
N ARG A 108 6.81 3.69 12.71
CA ARG A 108 6.94 4.85 13.61
C ARG A 108 7.87 5.94 13.08
N ALA A 109 8.86 5.58 12.27
CA ALA A 109 9.78 6.52 11.64
C ALA A 109 9.26 7.11 10.32
N LYS A 110 8.30 6.45 9.66
CA LYS A 110 7.86 6.77 8.28
C LYS A 110 6.43 7.28 8.18
N MET A 111 5.64 7.22 9.24
CA MET A 111 4.30 7.80 9.28
C MET A 111 4.10 8.68 10.51
N ALA A 112 3.14 9.60 10.42
CA ALA A 112 2.70 10.36 11.58
C ALA A 112 2.08 9.43 12.63
N SER A 113 2.23 9.79 13.90
CA SER A 113 1.61 9.06 15.00
C SER A 113 0.09 9.06 14.84
N PRO A 114 -0.60 7.91 15.04
CA PRO A 114 -2.05 7.84 14.97
C PRO A 114 -2.69 8.86 15.91
N GLU A 115 -3.68 9.57 15.39
CA GLU A 115 -4.44 10.56 16.14
C GLU A 115 -5.54 9.85 16.92
N VAL A 116 -5.64 10.17 18.20
CA VAL A 116 -6.63 9.61 19.11
C VAL A 116 -7.36 10.78 19.75
N THR A 117 -8.61 10.99 19.35
CA THR A 117 -9.46 12.04 19.89
C THR A 117 -10.42 11.42 20.88
N VAL A 118 -10.39 11.92 22.11
CA VAL A 118 -11.21 11.43 23.21
C VAL A 118 -12.29 12.45 23.49
N SER A 119 -13.53 12.08 23.24
CA SER A 119 -14.73 12.89 23.48
C SER A 119 -15.61 12.26 24.57
N PRO A 120 -16.55 13.01 25.16
CA PRO A 120 -17.58 12.40 26.01
C PRO A 120 -18.39 11.39 25.19
N GLY A 121 -18.43 10.12 25.62
CA GLY A 121 -19.20 9.07 24.96
C GLY A 121 -18.50 8.36 23.79
N GLU A 122 -17.39 8.87 23.27
CA GLU A 122 -16.75 8.33 22.06
C GLU A 122 -15.24 8.54 22.04
N ILE A 123 -14.51 7.56 21.50
CA ILE A 123 -13.10 7.65 21.19
C ILE A 123 -12.94 7.44 19.68
N ALA A 124 -12.35 8.42 18.99
CA ALA A 124 -12.07 8.35 17.56
C ALA A 124 -10.58 8.09 17.32
N VAL A 125 -10.29 7.15 16.43
CA VAL A 125 -8.94 6.79 16.02
C VAL A 125 -8.80 7.10 14.53
N LYS A 126 -7.81 7.94 14.18
CA LYS A 126 -7.47 8.27 12.80
C LYS A 126 -6.04 7.84 12.50
N VAL A 127 -5.90 7.05 11.44
CA VAL A 127 -4.63 6.54 10.93
C VAL A 127 -4.37 7.17 9.57
N THR A 128 -3.20 7.79 9.40
CA THR A 128 -2.78 8.43 8.16
C THR A 128 -1.51 7.76 7.65
N TYR A 129 -1.60 7.02 6.55
CA TYR A 129 -0.46 6.36 5.93
C TYR A 129 0.04 7.17 4.73
N PRO A 130 1.31 7.61 4.68
CA PRO A 130 1.88 8.35 3.56
C PRO A 130 2.24 7.39 2.41
N TYR A 131 1.25 7.07 1.58
CA TYR A 131 1.36 6.08 0.52
C TYR A 131 2.34 6.50 -0.58
N ARG A 132 2.38 7.78 -0.94
CA ARG A 132 3.26 8.25 -2.02
C ARG A 132 4.74 8.22 -1.67
N GLU A 133 5.07 8.42 -0.41
CA GLU A 133 6.44 8.29 0.10
C GLU A 133 6.84 6.83 0.29
N ASN A 134 5.86 5.93 0.43
CA ASN A 134 6.07 4.51 0.72
C ASN A 134 5.17 3.60 -0.14
N PRO A 135 5.30 3.64 -1.48
CA PRO A 135 4.45 2.83 -2.34
C PRO A 135 4.87 1.35 -2.31
N LEU A 136 3.90 0.45 -2.50
CA LEU A 136 4.19 -1.00 -2.56
C LEU A 136 4.96 -1.41 -3.82
N LEU A 137 4.74 -0.68 -4.91
CA LEU A 137 5.37 -0.90 -6.20
C LEU A 137 6.25 0.30 -6.56
N PRO A 138 7.37 0.09 -7.26
CA PRO A 138 8.22 1.19 -7.70
C PRO A 138 7.42 2.16 -8.56
N ALA A 139 7.39 3.44 -8.20
CA ALA A 139 6.66 4.44 -8.97
C ALA A 139 7.24 4.56 -10.39
N VAL A 140 6.36 4.61 -11.40
CA VAL A 140 6.72 4.85 -12.80
C VAL A 140 6.17 6.22 -13.22
N PRO A 141 6.72 6.86 -14.28
CA PRO A 141 6.31 8.21 -14.68
C PRO A 141 4.80 8.38 -14.87
N LEU A 142 4.10 7.33 -15.26
CA LEU A 142 2.65 7.32 -15.52
C LEU A 142 1.80 7.19 -14.25
N THR A 143 2.33 6.72 -13.11
CA THR A 143 1.54 6.52 -11.89
C THR A 143 1.59 7.66 -10.89
N GLY A 144 2.58 8.54 -11.00
CA GLY A 144 2.80 9.61 -10.02
C GLY A 144 1.67 10.63 -9.87
N SER A 145 0.86 10.85 -10.91
CA SER A 145 -0.21 11.87 -10.89
C SER A 145 -1.55 11.37 -10.33
N TRP A 146 -1.82 10.07 -10.36
CA TRP A 146 -3.12 9.52 -9.95
C TRP A 146 -3.08 8.81 -8.59
N MET A 147 -1.88 8.42 -8.12
CA MET A 147 -1.72 7.76 -6.83
C MET A 147 -2.08 8.71 -5.67
N PRO A 148 -2.78 8.21 -4.63
CA PRO A 148 -3.06 9.01 -3.44
C PRO A 148 -1.78 9.41 -2.70
N GLU A 149 -1.73 10.65 -2.21
CA GLU A 149 -0.68 11.11 -1.29
C GLU A 149 -0.74 10.35 0.03
N HIS A 150 -1.93 10.31 0.62
CA HIS A 150 -2.21 9.68 1.91
C HIS A 150 -3.41 8.75 1.83
N LEU A 151 -3.34 7.65 2.58
CA LEU A 151 -4.47 6.76 2.83
C LEU A 151 -4.94 6.93 4.26
N LEU A 152 -6.24 7.11 4.42
CA LEU A 152 -6.86 7.47 5.69
C LEU A 152 -7.76 6.35 6.19
N GLY A 153 -7.57 5.93 7.43
CA GLY A 153 -8.45 5.04 8.17
C GLY A 153 -9.04 5.78 9.36
N LYS A 154 -10.35 5.64 9.58
CA LYS A 154 -11.03 6.20 10.74
C LYS A 154 -11.94 5.13 11.34
N ALA A 155 -11.87 4.99 12.66
CA ALA A 155 -12.79 4.15 13.41
C ALA A 155 -13.14 4.83 14.73
N THR A 156 -14.33 4.56 15.23
CA THR A 156 -14.77 5.09 16.52
C THR A 156 -15.27 3.99 17.42
N ALA A 157 -15.14 4.22 18.72
CA ALA A 157 -15.54 3.30 19.77
C ALA A 157 -16.35 4.05 20.82
N ALA A 158 -17.46 3.44 21.27
CA ALA A 158 -18.25 3.98 22.37
C ALA A 158 -17.41 3.97 23.67
N ARG A 159 -17.50 5.07 24.42
CA ARG A 159 -16.92 5.22 25.76
C ARG A 159 -18.05 5.37 26.75
N SER A 160 -18.12 4.50 27.77
CA SER A 160 -19.13 4.64 28.82
C SER A 160 -18.93 5.96 29.56
N SER A 161 -19.92 6.86 29.52
CA SER A 161 -19.98 7.98 30.46
C SER A 161 -20.32 7.41 31.83
N SER A 162 -19.41 7.54 32.79
CA SER A 162 -19.73 7.32 34.20
C SER A 162 -20.62 8.45 34.71
#